data_AF-A0A8T5H0G4-F1
#
_entry.id   AF-A0A8T5H0G4-F1
#
_cell.length_a   1.000
_cell.length_b   1.000
_cell.length_c   1.000
_cell.angle_alpha   90.00
_cell.angle_beta   90.00
_cell.angle_gamma   90.00
#
_symmetry.space_group_name_H-M   'P 1'
#
loop_
_entity.id
_entity.type
_entity.pdbx_description
1 polymer ?
#
loop_
_entity_poly.entity_id
_entity_poly.type
_entity_poly.pdbx_seq_one_letter_code
_entity_poly.pdbx_strand_id
1 'polypeptide(L)'
;MRESLLEILGLKDVVRAGWVRNDVDNPESVAAHSWGMAILALKLAPKELELSKVLSLCLVHDIPEVRVGDLTPHDDCSSKSEDELQAMKELAPEWLALFQEYELGETEEAKFVKQLDKLDMGLQAMIYEFKQGLDLSEFRSSALSKITNLELSSLID
;
A
#
# COMPACT_ATOMS: atom_id res chain seq x y z
N MET A 1 15.43 -14.46 12.19
CA MET A 1 16.20 -13.47 11.40
C MET A 1 16.34 -13.88 9.94
N ARG A 2 17.07 -14.93 9.55
CA ARG A 2 17.14 -15.31 8.12
C ARG A 2 15.78 -15.72 7.57
N GLU A 3 15.06 -16.59 8.27
CA GLU A 3 13.75 -17.11 7.83
C GLU A 3 12.72 -15.98 7.73
N SER A 4 12.62 -15.13 8.75
CA SER A 4 11.73 -13.96 8.71
C SER A 4 12.05 -13.01 7.56
N LEU A 5 13.33 -12.74 7.27
CA LEU A 5 13.72 -11.92 6.12
C LEU A 5 13.35 -12.58 4.78
N LEU A 6 13.54 -13.90 4.64
CA LEU A 6 13.13 -14.61 3.42
C LEU A 6 11.61 -14.55 3.23
N GLU A 7 10.86 -14.68 4.32
CA GLU A 7 9.42 -14.61 4.30
C GLU A 7 8.93 -13.21 3.93
N ILE A 8 9.40 -12.14 4.59
CA ILE A 8 9.05 -10.75 4.26
C ILE A 8 9.38 -10.42 2.79
N LEU A 9 10.53 -10.88 2.29
CA LEU A 9 10.91 -10.66 0.88
C LEU A 9 10.02 -11.42 -0.12
N GLY A 10 9.20 -12.36 0.34
CA GLY A 10 8.16 -13.03 -0.43
C GLY A 10 7.04 -12.10 -0.93
N LEU A 11 6.92 -10.88 -0.38
CA LEU A 11 6.03 -9.83 -0.94
C LEU A 11 6.29 -9.55 -2.42
N LYS A 12 7.48 -9.87 -2.94
CA LYS A 12 7.78 -9.76 -4.38
C LYS A 12 6.92 -10.67 -5.24
N ASP A 13 6.42 -11.77 -4.68
CA ASP A 13 5.60 -12.77 -5.35
C ASP A 13 4.11 -12.62 -5.02
N VAL A 14 3.75 -11.77 -4.04
CA VAL A 14 2.34 -11.45 -3.73
C VAL A 14 1.85 -10.43 -4.75
N VAL A 15 1.02 -10.87 -5.68
CA VAL A 15 0.44 -10.02 -6.74
C VAL A 15 -0.75 -9.26 -6.19
N ARG A 16 -0.89 -7.98 -6.55
CA ARG A 16 -2.03 -7.13 -6.15
C ARG A 16 -3.33 -7.65 -6.76
N ALA A 17 -4.20 -8.22 -5.92
CA ALA A 17 -5.41 -8.93 -6.29
C ALA A 17 -6.46 -8.03 -6.95
N GLY A 18 -6.48 -6.73 -6.61
CA GLY A 18 -7.35 -5.75 -7.28
C GLY A 18 -7.14 -5.71 -8.79
N TRP A 19 -5.88 -5.78 -9.23
CA TRP A 19 -5.52 -5.79 -10.65
C TRP A 19 -5.82 -7.13 -11.32
N VAL A 20 -5.56 -8.25 -10.63
CA VAL A 20 -5.87 -9.60 -11.12
C VAL A 20 -7.36 -9.75 -11.43
N ARG A 21 -8.23 -9.21 -10.57
CA ARG A 21 -9.69 -9.25 -10.75
C ARG A 21 -10.19 -8.39 -11.91
N ASN A 22 -9.37 -7.45 -12.39
CA ASN A 22 -9.68 -6.53 -13.48
C ASN A 22 -8.87 -6.85 -14.75
N ASP A 23 -8.47 -8.12 -14.91
CA ASP A 23 -7.82 -8.66 -16.10
C ASP A 23 -6.54 -7.91 -16.52
N VAL A 24 -5.86 -7.27 -15.58
CA VAL A 24 -4.56 -6.63 -15.82
C VAL A 24 -3.52 -7.70 -16.11
N ASP A 25 -2.89 -7.60 -17.29
CA ASP A 25 -1.77 -8.48 -17.66
C ASP A 25 -0.51 -8.07 -16.88
N ASN A 26 0.18 -9.07 -16.33
CA ASN A 26 1.39 -8.92 -15.49
C ASN A 26 1.23 -7.81 -14.42
N PRO A 27 0.34 -7.98 -13.44
CA PRO A 27 0.14 -6.99 -12.39
C PRO A 27 1.38 -6.86 -11.49
N GLU A 28 1.52 -5.70 -10.88
CA GLU A 28 2.56 -5.44 -9.90
C GLU A 28 2.40 -6.34 -8.67
N SER A 29 3.50 -6.52 -7.94
CA SER A 29 3.46 -7.13 -6.61
C SER A 29 3.28 -6.09 -5.51
N VAL A 30 2.88 -6.53 -4.33
CA VAL A 30 2.77 -5.70 -3.12
C VAL A 30 4.11 -5.01 -2.82
N ALA A 31 5.24 -5.70 -3.02
CA ALA A 31 6.56 -5.07 -2.88
C ALA A 31 6.80 -3.94 -3.89
N ALA A 32 6.27 -4.03 -5.12
CA ALA A 32 6.39 -2.99 -6.12
C ALA A 32 5.51 -1.78 -5.76
N HIS A 33 4.32 -2.01 -5.24
CA HIS A 33 3.44 -0.99 -4.66
C HIS A 33 4.15 -0.23 -3.51
N SER A 34 4.73 -0.94 -2.54
CA SER A 34 5.48 -0.30 -1.44
C SER A 34 6.68 0.52 -1.93
N TRP A 35 7.36 0.06 -3.00
CA TRP A 35 8.42 0.82 -3.66
C TRP A 35 7.87 2.09 -4.32
N GLY A 36 6.74 2.00 -5.03
CA GLY A 36 6.06 3.14 -5.66
C GLY A 36 5.71 4.20 -4.63
N MET A 37 5.09 3.81 -3.53
CA MET A 37 4.81 4.69 -2.39
C MET A 37 6.07 5.37 -1.83
N ALA A 38 7.18 4.64 -1.68
CA ALA A 38 8.44 5.22 -1.20
C ALA A 38 9.01 6.27 -2.17
N ILE A 39 8.89 6.05 -3.49
CA ILE A 39 9.26 7.05 -4.50
C ILE A 39 8.37 8.29 -4.41
N LEU A 40 7.04 8.10 -4.24
CA LEU A 40 6.11 9.20 -4.05
C LEU A 40 6.42 9.98 -2.77
N ALA A 41 6.73 9.30 -1.66
CA ALA A 41 7.13 9.93 -0.40
C ALA A 41 8.39 10.80 -0.56
N LEU A 42 9.44 10.30 -1.21
CA LEU A 42 10.66 11.07 -1.50
C LEU A 42 10.37 12.36 -2.29
N LYS A 43 9.31 12.35 -3.10
CA LYS A 43 8.97 13.47 -3.99
C LYS A 43 7.97 14.45 -3.37
N LEU A 44 7.03 13.94 -2.59
CA LEU A 44 5.80 14.66 -2.20
C LEU A 44 5.67 14.88 -0.69
N ALA A 45 6.53 14.28 0.15
CA ALA A 45 6.43 14.47 1.60
C ALA A 45 6.57 15.95 1.98
N PRO A 46 5.62 16.52 2.75
CA PRO A 46 5.76 17.84 3.35
C PRO A 46 7.01 17.91 4.22
N LYS A 47 7.63 19.09 4.29
CA LYS A 47 8.89 19.29 5.04
C LYS A 47 8.71 19.17 6.55
N GLU A 48 7.48 19.30 7.02
CA GLU A 48 7.07 19.20 8.41
C GLU A 48 7.00 17.75 8.88
N LEU A 49 6.86 16.79 7.96
CA LEU A 49 6.84 15.37 8.27
C LEU A 49 8.25 14.80 8.35
N GLU A 50 8.44 13.85 9.26
CA GLU A 50 9.71 13.14 9.36
C GLU A 50 9.81 12.10 8.22
N LEU A 51 10.58 12.43 7.19
CA LEU A 51 10.68 11.63 5.97
C LEU A 51 11.14 10.18 6.24
N SER A 52 12.03 9.94 7.21
CA SER A 52 12.50 8.59 7.49
C SER A 52 11.38 7.71 8.06
N LYS A 53 10.48 8.28 8.86
CA LYS A 53 9.28 7.65 9.38
C LYS A 53 8.25 7.41 8.29
N VAL A 54 8.00 8.39 7.41
CA VAL A 54 7.11 8.23 6.24
C VAL A 54 7.59 7.06 5.37
N LEU A 55 8.88 7.01 5.03
CA LEU A 55 9.46 5.92 4.26
C LEU A 55 9.35 4.58 4.98
N SER A 56 9.57 4.56 6.30
CA SER A 56 9.44 3.34 7.10
C SER A 56 7.99 2.83 7.09
N LEU A 57 6.99 3.71 7.21
CA LEU A 57 5.57 3.35 7.12
C LEU A 57 5.23 2.77 5.73
N CYS A 58 5.67 3.41 4.63
CA CYS A 58 5.46 2.90 3.28
C CYS A 58 6.01 1.47 3.11
N LEU A 59 7.17 1.17 3.69
CA LEU A 59 7.82 -0.14 3.54
C LEU A 59 7.24 -1.23 4.46
N VAL A 60 6.58 -0.85 5.56
CA VAL A 60 6.13 -1.79 6.60
C VAL A 60 4.64 -2.12 6.49
N HIS A 61 3.82 -1.21 5.99
CA HIS A 61 2.37 -1.31 6.14
C HIS A 61 1.75 -2.62 5.62
N ASP A 62 2.21 -3.12 4.47
CA ASP A 62 1.68 -4.35 3.85
C ASP A 62 2.56 -5.60 4.08
N ILE A 63 3.54 -5.55 5.00
CA ILE A 63 4.32 -6.75 5.38
C ILE A 63 3.44 -7.97 5.72
N PRO A 64 2.34 -7.85 6.50
CA PRO A 64 1.56 -9.03 6.86
C PRO A 64 0.86 -9.69 5.65
N GLU A 65 0.72 -9.02 4.52
CA GLU A 65 0.13 -9.58 3.29
C GLU A 65 0.94 -10.76 2.73
N VAL A 66 2.19 -10.95 3.15
CA VAL A 66 2.95 -12.15 2.78
C VAL A 66 2.36 -13.45 3.33
N ARG A 67 1.56 -13.35 4.40
CA ARG A 67 0.80 -14.47 4.98
C ARG A 67 -0.69 -14.39 4.68
N VAL A 68 -1.26 -13.19 4.78
CA VAL A 68 -2.71 -12.96 4.67
C VAL A 68 -3.16 -12.87 3.20
N GLY A 69 -2.25 -12.47 2.30
CA GLY A 69 -2.56 -12.07 0.93
C GLY A 69 -3.08 -10.63 0.83
N ASP A 70 -3.01 -10.05 -0.36
CA ASP A 70 -3.62 -8.76 -0.69
C ASP A 70 -5.15 -8.95 -0.81
N LEU A 71 -5.87 -8.79 0.31
CA LEU A 71 -7.32 -8.95 0.36
C LEU A 71 -8.03 -7.74 -0.26
N THR A 72 -8.99 -8.00 -1.13
CA THR A 72 -9.80 -6.96 -1.79
C THR A 72 -11.14 -6.76 -1.06
N PRO A 73 -11.91 -5.69 -1.36
CA PRO A 73 -13.26 -5.53 -0.82
C PRO A 73 -14.26 -6.65 -1.14
N HIS A 74 -13.90 -7.56 -2.07
CA HIS A 74 -14.71 -8.72 -2.45
C HIS A 74 -14.35 -9.99 -1.65
N ASP A 75 -13.32 -9.93 -0.80
CA ASP A 75 -12.86 -11.03 0.04
C ASP A 75 -13.44 -10.92 1.45
N ASP A 76 -13.45 -12.04 2.19
CA ASP A 76 -13.84 -12.04 3.59
C ASP A 76 -12.75 -11.37 4.43
N CYS A 77 -13.00 -10.12 4.83
CA CYS A 77 -12.09 -9.34 5.66
C CYS A 77 -12.45 -9.37 7.15
N SER A 78 -13.30 -10.29 7.60
CA SER A 78 -13.81 -10.30 8.99
C SER A 78 -12.70 -10.49 10.03
N SER A 79 -11.68 -11.30 9.74
CA SER A 79 -10.52 -11.52 10.60
C SER A 79 -9.26 -10.76 10.16
N LYS A 80 -9.32 -9.98 9.06
CA LYS A 80 -8.13 -9.36 8.43
C LYS A 80 -7.23 -8.64 9.44
N SER A 81 -7.81 -7.75 10.25
CA SER A 81 -7.03 -6.96 11.21
C SER A 81 -6.37 -7.83 12.30
N GLU A 82 -7.04 -8.89 12.76
CA GLU A 82 -6.49 -9.81 13.75
C GLU A 82 -5.36 -10.67 13.15
N ASP A 83 -5.57 -11.16 11.92
CA ASP A 83 -4.61 -11.99 11.19
C ASP A 83 -3.35 -11.20 10.82
N GLU A 84 -3.49 -9.97 10.34
CA GLU A 84 -2.37 -9.08 10.02
C GLU A 84 -1.57 -8.69 11.27
N LEU A 85 -2.27 -8.38 12.36
CA LEU A 85 -1.63 -8.09 13.64
C LEU A 85 -0.86 -9.31 14.16
N GLN A 86 -1.41 -10.51 14.02
CA GLN A 86 -0.74 -11.75 14.42
C GLN A 86 0.47 -12.05 13.53
N ALA A 87 0.33 -11.88 12.21
CA ALA A 87 1.45 -12.01 11.28
C ALA A 87 2.58 -11.04 11.62
N MET A 88 2.28 -9.77 11.91
CA MET A 88 3.29 -8.78 12.30
C MET A 88 4.00 -9.11 13.61
N LYS A 89 3.27 -9.60 14.63
CA LYS A 89 3.87 -10.03 15.90
C LYS A 89 4.90 -11.14 15.74
N GLU A 90 4.69 -12.03 14.78
CA GLU A 90 5.58 -13.17 14.54
C GLU A 90 6.70 -12.86 13.54
N LEU A 91 6.40 -12.12 12.47
CA LEU A 91 7.32 -11.83 11.36
C LEU A 91 8.32 -10.72 11.68
N ALA A 92 7.81 -9.60 12.20
CA ALA A 92 8.53 -8.35 12.34
C ALA A 92 8.12 -7.60 13.63
N PRO A 93 8.30 -8.21 14.81
CA PRO A 93 7.93 -7.59 16.09
C PRO A 93 8.62 -6.23 16.32
N GLU A 94 9.78 -6.00 15.70
CA GLU A 94 10.50 -4.71 15.73
C GLU A 94 9.74 -3.57 15.03
N TRP A 95 8.83 -3.88 14.11
CA TRP A 95 8.05 -2.91 13.34
C TRP A 95 6.57 -2.89 13.73
N LEU A 96 6.17 -3.70 14.73
CA LEU A 96 4.79 -3.82 15.17
C LEU A 96 4.18 -2.46 15.56
N ALA A 97 4.91 -1.62 16.30
CA ALA A 97 4.43 -0.30 16.70
C ALA A 97 4.19 0.62 15.50
N LEU A 98 5.03 0.52 14.47
CA LEU A 98 4.91 1.32 13.25
C LEU A 98 3.72 0.86 12.40
N PHE A 99 3.53 -0.46 12.28
CA PHE A 99 2.35 -1.04 11.63
C PHE A 99 1.06 -0.62 12.34
N GLN A 100 1.01 -0.70 13.68
CA GLN A 100 -0.15 -0.25 14.44
C GLN A 100 -0.41 1.25 14.29
N GLU A 101 0.64 2.06 14.22
CA GLU A 101 0.51 3.50 13.94
C GLU A 101 -0.13 3.74 12.56
N TYR A 102 0.33 3.03 11.53
CA TYR A 102 -0.28 3.07 10.20
C TYR A 102 -1.74 2.67 10.26
N GLU A 103 -2.07 1.55 10.89
CA GLU A 103 -3.44 1.02 10.98
C GLU A 103 -4.39 2.02 11.64
N LEU A 104 -3.99 2.59 12.78
CA LEU A 104 -4.77 3.58 13.51
C LEU A 104 -4.91 4.91 12.74
N GLY A 105 -3.90 5.31 11.95
CA GLY A 105 -3.95 6.52 11.13
C GLY A 105 -4.04 7.81 11.95
N GLU A 106 -3.50 7.84 13.17
CA GLU A 106 -3.65 8.98 14.09
C GLU A 106 -2.58 10.06 13.88
N THR A 107 -1.37 9.67 13.48
CA THR A 107 -0.25 10.59 13.23
C THR A 107 -0.35 11.24 11.86
N GLU A 108 0.29 12.40 11.70
CA GLU A 108 0.31 13.10 10.41
C GLU A 108 1.10 12.29 9.36
N GLU A 109 2.17 11.58 9.75
CA GLU A 109 2.87 10.66 8.85
C GLU A 109 1.98 9.49 8.41
N ALA A 110 1.26 8.83 9.32
CA ALA A 110 0.38 7.72 8.96
C ALA A 110 -0.77 8.17 8.05
N LYS A 111 -1.39 9.33 8.34
CA LYS A 111 -2.43 9.92 7.47
C LYS A 111 -1.90 10.26 6.08
N PHE A 112 -0.67 10.77 6.00
CA PHE A 112 -0.03 11.05 4.72
C PHE A 112 0.24 9.77 3.94
N VAL A 113 0.78 8.73 4.59
CA VAL A 113 1.08 7.44 3.94
C VAL A 113 -0.17 6.72 3.47
N LYS A 114 -1.29 6.78 4.22
CA LYS A 114 -2.58 6.25 3.74
C LYS A 114 -3.08 6.96 2.47
N GLN A 115 -2.76 8.25 2.29
CA GLN A 115 -3.07 8.95 1.05
C GLN A 115 -2.10 8.56 -0.07
N LEU A 116 -0.84 8.30 0.24
CA LEU A 116 0.13 7.78 -0.74
C LEU A 116 -0.24 6.39 -1.24
N ASP A 117 -0.75 5.50 -0.38
CA ASP A 117 -1.28 4.18 -0.79
C ASP A 117 -2.34 4.34 -1.88
N LYS A 118 -3.31 5.25 -1.65
CA LYS A 118 -4.36 5.54 -2.63
C LYS A 118 -3.85 6.26 -3.88
N LEU A 119 -2.89 7.16 -3.73
CA LEU A 119 -2.28 7.87 -4.86
C LEU A 119 -1.51 6.92 -5.76
N ASP A 120 -0.70 6.03 -5.19
CA ASP A 120 0.05 5.02 -5.92
C ASP A 120 -0.89 4.12 -6.73
N MET A 121 -1.94 3.59 -6.08
CA MET A 121 -2.99 2.82 -6.75
C MET A 121 -3.65 3.60 -7.90
N GLY A 122 -3.99 4.88 -7.70
CA GLY A 122 -4.60 5.73 -8.73
C GLY A 122 -3.68 5.97 -9.93
N LEU A 123 -2.40 6.26 -9.69
CA LEU A 123 -1.40 6.43 -10.74
C LEU A 123 -1.14 5.12 -11.49
N GLN A 124 -1.10 4.01 -10.77
CA GLN A 124 -0.88 2.69 -11.36
C GLN A 124 -2.06 2.27 -12.25
N ALA A 125 -3.30 2.61 -11.88
CA ALA A 125 -4.46 2.46 -12.76
C ALA A 125 -4.26 3.21 -14.08
N MET A 126 -3.85 4.48 -14.05
CA MET A 126 -3.58 5.27 -15.29
C MET A 126 -2.50 4.63 -16.16
N ILE A 127 -1.45 4.08 -15.53
CA ILE A 127 -0.38 3.38 -16.24
C ILE A 127 -0.93 2.14 -16.97
N TYR A 128 -1.77 1.35 -16.30
CA TYR A 128 -2.36 0.15 -16.90
C TYR A 128 -3.39 0.47 -17.98
N GLU A 129 -4.26 1.47 -17.79
CA GLU A 129 -5.18 1.93 -18.83
C GLU A 129 -4.42 2.35 -20.09
N PHE A 130 -3.38 3.17 -19.94
CA PHE A 130 -2.57 3.63 -21.06
C PHE A 130 -1.86 2.48 -21.78
N LYS A 131 -1.31 1.51 -21.04
CA LYS A 131 -0.54 0.40 -21.61
C LYS A 131 -1.40 -0.73 -22.18
N GLN A 132 -2.56 -0.99 -21.57
CA GLN A 132 -3.34 -2.20 -21.82
C GLN A 132 -4.73 -1.90 -22.40
N GLY A 133 -5.15 -0.64 -22.44
CA GLY A 133 -6.46 -0.25 -22.99
C GLY A 133 -7.65 -0.73 -22.15
N LEU A 134 -7.43 -0.99 -20.86
CA LEU A 134 -8.47 -1.32 -19.88
C LEU A 134 -9.19 -0.05 -19.40
N ASP A 135 -10.38 -0.22 -18.83
CA ASP A 135 -11.06 0.82 -18.04
C ASP A 135 -10.89 0.50 -16.56
N LEU A 136 -10.05 1.28 -15.88
CA LEU A 136 -9.77 1.16 -14.45
C LEU A 136 -10.17 2.45 -13.71
N SER A 137 -11.11 3.20 -14.28
CA SER A 137 -11.56 4.49 -13.76
C SER A 137 -12.18 4.40 -12.36
N GLU A 138 -12.69 3.23 -11.99
CA GLU A 138 -13.18 2.97 -10.63
C GLU A 138 -12.07 3.09 -9.57
N PHE A 139 -10.84 2.70 -9.89
CA PHE A 139 -9.70 2.78 -8.96
C PHE A 139 -9.32 4.23 -8.70
N ARG A 140 -9.27 5.05 -9.76
CA ARG A 140 -9.06 6.50 -9.62
C ARG A 140 -10.18 7.16 -8.82
N SER A 141 -11.43 6.84 -9.14
CA SER A 141 -12.60 7.38 -8.43
C SER A 141 -12.57 7.02 -6.95
N SER A 142 -12.22 5.78 -6.63
CA SER A 142 -12.03 5.30 -5.26
C SER A 142 -10.90 6.04 -4.55
N ALA A 143 -9.74 6.21 -5.20
CA ALA A 143 -8.61 6.96 -4.66
C ALA A 143 -8.97 8.43 -4.36
N LEU A 144 -9.59 9.12 -5.32
CA LEU A 144 -10.05 10.51 -5.17
C LEU A 144 -11.02 10.69 -3.99
N SER A 145 -11.85 9.68 -3.69
CA SER A 145 -12.76 9.74 -2.54
C SER A 145 -12.05 9.66 -1.18
N LYS A 146 -10.79 9.24 -1.15
CA LYS A 146 -10.01 9.00 0.08
C LYS A 146 -8.84 9.98 0.26
N ILE A 147 -8.33 10.56 -0.82
CA ILE A 147 -7.27 11.58 -0.76
C ILE A 147 -7.90 12.92 -0.38
N THR A 148 -7.48 13.48 0.74
CA THR A 148 -7.97 14.78 1.23
C THR A 148 -7.03 15.94 0.91
N ASN A 149 -5.77 15.63 0.60
CA ASN A 149 -4.78 16.60 0.16
C ASN A 149 -5.02 16.96 -1.32
N LEU A 150 -5.31 18.24 -1.58
CA LEU A 150 -5.63 18.78 -2.91
C LEU A 150 -4.48 18.66 -3.92
N GLU A 151 -3.23 18.77 -3.46
CA GLU A 151 -2.06 18.60 -4.33
C GLU A 151 -1.97 17.15 -4.80
N LEU A 152 -2.17 16.18 -3.89
CA LEU A 152 -2.15 14.76 -4.23
C LEU A 152 -3.32 14.37 -5.13
N SER A 153 -4.54 14.83 -4.84
CA SER A 153 -5.71 14.49 -5.65
C SER A 153 -5.60 15.04 -7.07
N SER A 154 -4.98 16.21 -7.26
CA SER A 154 -4.79 16.81 -8.59
C SER A 154 -3.90 16.00 -9.53
N LEU A 155 -3.13 15.04 -9.02
CA LEU A 155 -2.23 14.19 -9.82
C LEU A 155 -2.97 13.04 -10.52
N ILE A 156 -4.22 12.74 -10.13
CA ILE A 156 -5.03 11.62 -10.65
C ILE A 156 -6.46 12.04 -11.02
N ASP A 157 -6.74 13.34 -11.03
CA ASP A 157 -8.01 13.93 -11.51
C ASP A 157 -8.09 13.96 -13.04
#